data_AF-A0A950VIQ1-F1
#
_entry.id   AF-A0A950VIQ1-F1
#
_cell.length_a   1.000
_cell.length_b   1.000
_cell.length_c   1.000
_cell.angle_alpha   90.00
_cell.angle_beta   90.00
_cell.angle_gamma   90.00
#
_symmetry.space_group_name_H-M   'P 1'
#
loop_
_entity.id
_entity.type
_entity.pdbx_description
1 polymer ?
#
loop_
_entity_poly.entity_id
_entity_poly.type
_entity_poly.pdbx_seq_one_letter_code
_entity_poly.pdbx_strand_id
1 'polypeptide(L)'
;MKRAWILGWALVLAVGCQLPPERMPLQPLPQDTPPLPYAELLTRARMEASAATEAFYVSRWSDLEDAARGLQQTAQFLNRAIEVPVQHKATLTTEAKDLEVESGKLLEAAKAKEVQQTNDVLQRVNLRVRALRLED
;
A
#
# COMPACT_ATOMS: atom_id res chain seq x y z
N MET A 1 -22.60 4.74 -49.21
CA MET A 1 -22.09 5.75 -48.24
C MET A 1 -22.53 5.49 -46.79
N LYS A 2 -23.77 5.06 -46.50
CA LYS A 2 -24.24 4.78 -45.11
C LYS A 2 -23.57 3.57 -44.41
N ARG A 3 -23.11 2.57 -45.17
CA ARG A 3 -22.45 1.35 -44.62
C ARG A 3 -21.06 1.61 -44.05
N ALA A 4 -20.32 2.57 -44.60
CA ALA A 4 -18.99 2.95 -44.10
C ALA A 4 -19.07 3.67 -42.74
N TRP A 5 -20.16 4.40 -42.49
CA TRP A 5 -20.41 5.08 -41.21
C TRP A 5 -20.73 4.11 -40.06
N ILE A 6 -21.43 3.01 -40.36
CA ILE A 6 -21.78 2.00 -39.35
C ILE A 6 -20.54 1.20 -38.92
N LEU A 7 -19.62 0.92 -39.86
CA LEU A 7 -18.36 0.23 -39.57
C LEU A 7 -17.38 1.10 -38.76
N GLY A 8 -17.37 2.42 -38.97
CA GLY A 8 -16.55 3.34 -38.17
C GLY A 8 -17.00 3.43 -36.71
N TRP A 9 -18.31 3.37 -36.45
CA TRP A 9 -18.84 3.47 -35.09
C TRP A 9 -18.63 2.19 -34.26
N ALA A 10 -18.61 1.02 -34.91
CA ALA A 10 -18.28 -0.25 -34.26
C ALA A 10 -16.81 -0.33 -33.81
N LEU A 11 -15.89 0.36 -34.50
CA LEU A 11 -14.46 0.33 -34.15
C LEU A 11 -14.13 1.18 -32.91
N VAL A 12 -14.89 2.25 -32.65
CA VAL A 12 -14.67 3.16 -31.50
C VAL A 12 -15.06 2.49 -30.18
N LEU A 13 -15.99 1.54 -30.19
CA LEU A 13 -16.41 0.80 -28.98
C LEU A 13 -15.39 -0.24 -28.51
N ALA A 14 -14.45 -0.66 -29.38
CA ALA A 14 -13.48 -1.71 -29.04
C ALA A 14 -12.23 -1.19 -28.31
N VAL A 15 -11.99 0.12 -28.26
CA VAL A 15 -10.78 0.71 -27.64
C VAL A 15 -11.02 1.14 -26.18
N GLY A 16 -12.26 1.07 -25.69
CA GLY A 16 -12.67 1.68 -24.40
C GLY A 16 -12.63 0.79 -23.16
N CYS A 17 -12.45 -0.53 -23.26
CA CYS A 17 -12.50 -1.44 -22.11
C CYS A 17 -11.12 -2.00 -21.74
N GLN A 18 -10.13 -1.13 -21.52
CA GLN A 18 -9.03 -1.52 -20.64
C GLN A 18 -9.55 -1.42 -19.20
N LEU A 19 -10.20 -2.49 -18.74
CA LEU A 19 -10.45 -2.69 -17.32
C LEU A 19 -9.10 -2.50 -16.61
N PRO A 20 -9.00 -1.59 -15.62
CA PRO A 20 -7.76 -1.41 -14.90
C PRO A 20 -7.32 -2.77 -14.34
N PRO A 21 -6.03 -3.11 -14.43
CA PRO A 21 -5.55 -4.39 -13.95
C PRO A 21 -5.98 -4.59 -12.51
N GLU A 22 -6.60 -5.74 -12.24
CA GLU A 22 -6.94 -6.15 -10.88
C GLU A 22 -5.65 -6.10 -10.05
N ARG A 23 -5.61 -5.20 -9.06
CA ARG A 23 -4.42 -4.99 -8.25
C ARG A 23 -4.20 -6.22 -7.39
N MET A 24 -3.30 -7.08 -7.83
CA MET A 24 -2.94 -8.28 -7.10
C MET A 24 -2.32 -7.91 -5.75
N PRO A 25 -2.59 -8.68 -4.69
CA PRO A 25 -1.93 -8.50 -3.40
C PRO A 25 -0.41 -8.50 -3.56
N LEU A 26 0.27 -7.56 -2.90
CA LEU A 26 1.72 -7.50 -2.93
C LEU A 26 2.30 -8.76 -2.26
N GLN A 27 3.23 -9.42 -2.93
CA GLN A 27 3.90 -10.59 -2.36
C GLN A 27 4.68 -10.17 -1.11
N PRO A 28 4.56 -10.91 0.02
CA PRO A 28 5.33 -10.65 1.23
C PRO A 28 6.84 -10.57 0.97
N LEU A 29 7.56 -9.74 1.74
CA LEU A 29 9.02 -9.70 1.66
C LEU A 29 9.61 -10.96 2.32
N PRO A 30 10.51 -11.71 1.65
CA PRO A 30 11.22 -12.83 2.28
C PRO A 30 12.07 -12.36 3.47
N GLN A 31 12.12 -13.13 4.57
CA GLN A 31 12.81 -12.71 5.81
C GLN A 31 14.33 -12.52 5.62
N ASP A 32 14.94 -13.31 4.73
CA ASP A 32 16.38 -13.30 4.44
C ASP A 32 16.76 -12.36 3.28
N THR A 33 15.89 -11.43 2.91
CA THR A 33 16.18 -10.48 1.84
C THR A 33 17.31 -9.54 2.27
N PRO A 34 18.32 -9.29 1.41
CA PRO A 34 19.31 -8.26 1.63
C PRO A 34 18.66 -6.90 1.92
N PRO A 35 19.37 -5.97 2.60
CA PRO A 35 18.90 -4.61 2.77
C PRO A 35 18.41 -3.99 1.46
N LEU A 36 17.17 -3.53 1.44
CA LEU A 36 16.54 -2.92 0.26
C LEU A 36 16.74 -1.40 0.26
N PRO A 37 16.77 -0.75 -0.92
CA PRO A 37 16.79 0.70 -1.03
C PRO A 37 15.57 1.35 -0.36
N TYR A 38 15.81 2.46 0.32
CA TYR A 38 14.77 3.21 1.02
C TYR A 38 13.58 3.60 0.12
N ALA A 39 13.86 4.04 -1.11
CA ALA A 39 12.82 4.44 -2.07
C ALA A 39 11.89 3.28 -2.47
N GLU A 40 12.44 2.06 -2.56
CA GLU A 40 11.66 0.86 -2.88
C GLU A 40 10.72 0.51 -1.72
N LEU A 41 11.24 0.50 -0.49
CA LEU A 41 10.46 0.24 0.71
C LEU A 41 9.36 1.30 0.94
N LEU A 42 9.67 2.57 0.66
CA LEU A 42 8.68 3.65 0.70
C LEU A 42 7.57 3.45 -0.33
N THR A 43 7.93 3.07 -1.56
CA THR A 43 6.95 2.77 -2.62
C THR A 43 6.05 1.62 -2.19
N ARG A 44 6.63 0.56 -1.63
CA ARG A 44 5.89 -0.58 -1.10
C ARG A 44 4.94 -0.18 0.03
N ALA A 45 5.41 0.56 1.03
CA ALA A 45 4.57 1.04 2.13
C ALA A 45 3.36 1.85 1.63
N ARG A 46 3.54 2.69 0.61
CA ARG A 46 2.44 3.46 -0.02
C ARG A 46 1.43 2.55 -0.71
N MET A 47 1.90 1.55 -1.45
CA MET A 47 1.02 0.60 -2.13
C MET A 47 0.23 -0.24 -1.12
N GLU A 48 0.87 -0.75 -0.07
CA GLU A 48 0.19 -1.55 0.96
C GLU A 48 -0.82 -0.71 1.77
N ALA A 49 -0.50 0.53 2.11
CA ALA A 49 -1.46 1.44 2.77
C ALA A 49 -2.66 1.79 1.87
N SER A 50 -2.42 1.95 0.56
CA SER A 50 -3.50 2.17 -0.42
C SER A 50 -4.39 0.93 -0.54
N ALA A 51 -3.78 -0.26 -0.63
CA ALA A 51 -4.50 -1.53 -0.68
C ALA A 51 -5.33 -1.78 0.59
N ALA A 52 -4.77 -1.51 1.78
CA ALA A 52 -5.48 -1.59 3.05
C ALA A 52 -6.70 -0.65 3.06
N THR A 53 -6.53 0.58 2.56
CA THR A 53 -7.61 1.56 2.49
C THR A 53 -8.73 1.10 1.56
N GLU A 54 -8.38 0.61 0.37
CA GLU A 54 -9.35 0.06 -0.58
C GLU A 54 -10.09 -1.14 0.00
N ALA A 55 -9.35 -2.11 0.55
CA ALA A 55 -9.89 -3.32 1.17
C ALA A 55 -10.87 -3.01 2.32
N PHE A 56 -10.54 -2.03 3.16
CA PHE A 56 -11.43 -1.56 4.23
C PHE A 56 -12.75 -1.04 3.67
N TYR A 57 -12.72 -0.15 2.67
CA TYR A 57 -13.94 0.44 2.11
C TYR A 57 -14.87 -0.57 1.43
N VAL A 58 -14.32 -1.66 0.87
CA VAL A 58 -15.11 -2.74 0.27
C VAL A 58 -15.36 -3.92 1.22
N SER A 59 -15.05 -3.78 2.51
CA SER A 59 -15.21 -4.82 3.53
C SER A 59 -14.48 -6.14 3.23
N ARG A 60 -13.37 -6.09 2.47
CA ARG A 60 -12.51 -7.24 2.19
C ARG A 60 -11.49 -7.42 3.32
N TRP A 61 -11.96 -7.99 4.42
CA TRP A 61 -11.16 -8.14 5.65
C TRP A 61 -9.88 -8.96 5.46
N SER A 62 -9.91 -10.02 4.65
CA SER A 62 -8.70 -10.82 4.34
C SER A 62 -7.61 -9.99 3.67
N ASP A 63 -8.01 -9.18 2.67
CA ASP A 63 -7.08 -8.36 1.90
C ASP A 63 -6.51 -7.23 2.77
N LEU A 64 -7.33 -6.71 3.70
CA LEU A 64 -6.90 -5.75 4.71
C LEU A 64 -5.88 -6.36 5.69
N GLU A 65 -6.11 -7.60 6.15
CA GLU A 65 -5.15 -8.31 7.01
C GLU A 65 -3.82 -8.55 6.29
N ASP A 66 -3.86 -8.96 5.02
CA ASP A 66 -2.66 -9.19 4.22
C ASP A 66 -1.89 -7.89 3.96
N ALA A 67 -2.60 -6.80 3.65
CA ALA A 67 -1.99 -5.48 3.50
C ALA A 67 -1.38 -4.97 4.81
N ALA A 68 -2.06 -5.15 5.95
CA ALA A 68 -1.54 -4.78 7.27
C ALA A 68 -0.28 -5.58 7.64
N ARG A 69 -0.25 -6.89 7.33
CA ARG A 69 0.93 -7.73 7.52
C ARG A 69 2.08 -7.30 6.62
N GLY A 70 1.79 -6.97 5.35
CA GLY A 70 2.76 -6.40 4.42
C GLY A 70 3.39 -5.13 4.98
N LEU A 71 2.57 -4.19 5.45
CA LEU A 71 3.05 -2.94 6.05
C LEU A 71 3.96 -3.18 7.26
N GLN A 72 3.59 -4.12 8.12
CA GLN A 72 4.39 -4.49 9.28
C GLN A 72 5.77 -5.03 8.86
N GLN A 73 5.81 -5.88 7.83
CA GLN A 73 7.07 -6.38 7.28
C GLN A 73 7.88 -5.24 6.66
N THR A 74 7.28 -4.42 5.81
CA THR A 74 7.92 -3.27 5.17
C THR A 74 8.54 -2.34 6.22
N ALA A 75 7.84 -2.09 7.33
CA ALA A 75 8.35 -1.31 8.46
C ALA A 75 9.59 -1.92 9.12
N GLN A 76 9.64 -3.25 9.27
CA GLN A 76 10.82 -3.94 9.77
C GLN A 76 12.01 -3.87 8.80
N PHE A 77 11.76 -3.83 7.49
CA PHE A 77 12.80 -3.62 6.48
C PHE A 77 13.28 -2.18 6.42
N LEU A 78 12.41 -1.19 6.67
CA LEU A 78 12.79 0.23 6.72
C LEU A 78 13.88 0.52 7.75
N ASN A 79 13.87 -0.18 8.89
CA ASN A 79 14.91 -0.05 9.94
C ASN A 79 16.32 -0.43 9.46
N ARG A 80 16.43 -1.21 8.38
CA ARG A 80 17.70 -1.66 7.80
C ARG A 80 17.89 -1.19 6.36
N ALA A 81 17.11 -0.21 5.92
CA ALA A 81 17.15 0.29 4.55
C ALA A 81 18.53 0.86 4.19
N ILE A 82 18.94 0.64 2.95
CA ILE A 82 20.11 1.31 2.35
C ILE A 82 19.67 2.54 1.57
N GLU A 83 20.62 3.41 1.21
CA GLU A 83 20.36 4.63 0.43
C GLU A 83 19.36 5.59 1.09
N VAL A 84 19.29 5.58 2.43
CA VAL A 84 18.46 6.48 3.21
C VAL A 84 18.99 7.92 3.07
N PRO A 85 18.16 8.89 2.63
CA PRO A 85 18.59 10.27 2.53
C PRO A 85 18.95 10.85 3.89
N VAL A 86 19.92 11.76 3.89
CA VAL A 86 20.49 12.34 5.12
C VAL A 86 19.41 12.94 6.03
N GLN A 87 18.40 13.59 5.45
CA GLN A 87 17.29 14.23 6.15
C GLN A 87 16.45 13.24 6.99
N HIS A 88 16.35 11.97 6.56
CA HIS A 88 15.54 10.95 7.23
C HIS A 88 16.34 10.04 8.15
N LYS A 89 17.67 10.01 8.06
CA LYS A 89 18.50 9.06 8.85
C LYS A 89 18.24 9.14 10.36
N ALA A 90 18.01 10.34 10.89
CA ALA A 90 17.81 10.55 12.33
C ALA A 90 16.43 10.10 12.82
N THR A 91 15.40 10.19 11.97
CA THR A 91 14.00 9.93 12.34
C THR A 91 13.48 8.59 11.83
N LEU A 92 14.16 7.98 10.84
CA LEU A 92 13.71 6.77 10.15
C LEU A 92 13.42 5.63 11.13
N THR A 93 14.31 5.35 12.06
CA THR A 93 14.13 4.26 13.03
C THR A 93 12.85 4.44 13.85
N THR A 94 12.56 5.69 14.26
CA THR A 94 11.35 6.01 15.02
C THR A 94 10.10 5.88 14.14
N GLU A 95 10.10 6.48 12.95
CA GLU A 95 8.94 6.42 12.05
C GLU A 95 8.65 4.99 11.56
N ALA A 96 9.70 4.21 11.27
CA ALA A 96 9.57 2.80 10.92
C ALA A 96 9.01 1.99 12.10
N LYS A 97 9.45 2.25 13.33
CA LYS A 97 8.91 1.57 14.50
C LYS A 97 7.44 1.93 14.76
N ASP A 98 7.09 3.20 14.64
CA ASP A 98 5.71 3.66 14.79
C ASP A 98 4.80 3.05 13.70
N LEU A 99 5.28 2.97 12.46
CA LEU A 99 4.56 2.29 11.37
C LEU A 99 4.39 0.80 11.66
N GLU A 100 5.41 0.10 12.16
CA GLU A 100 5.33 -1.32 12.55
C GLU A 100 4.23 -1.53 13.60
N VAL A 101 4.20 -0.68 14.63
CA VAL A 101 3.23 -0.75 15.72
C VAL A 101 1.80 -0.49 15.23
N GLU A 102 1.58 0.57 14.46
CA GLU A 102 0.24 0.89 13.94
C GLU A 102 -0.24 -0.15 12.94
N SER A 103 0.64 -0.74 12.13
CA SER A 103 0.30 -1.83 11.21
C SER A 103 -0.08 -3.10 11.96
N GLY A 104 0.60 -3.41 13.07
CA GLY A 104 0.20 -4.50 13.97
C GLY A 104 -1.18 -4.26 14.59
N LYS A 105 -1.47 -3.04 15.04
CA LYS A 105 -2.82 -2.67 15.54
C LYS A 105 -3.88 -2.79 14.43
N LEU A 106 -3.53 -2.43 13.20
CA LEU A 106 -4.45 -2.52 12.05
C LEU A 106 -4.81 -3.98 11.77
N LEU A 107 -3.80 -4.87 11.81
CA LEU A 107 -3.99 -6.30 11.64
C LEU A 107 -4.95 -6.87 12.70
N GLU A 108 -4.75 -6.53 13.97
CA GLU A 108 -5.61 -7.03 15.05
C GLU A 108 -7.05 -6.47 14.94
N ALA A 109 -7.20 -5.18 14.62
CA ALA A 109 -8.52 -4.58 14.38
C ALA A 109 -9.23 -5.21 13.17
N ALA A 110 -8.49 -5.51 12.09
CA ALA A 110 -9.02 -6.16 10.89
C ALA A 110 -9.49 -7.59 11.17
N LYS A 111 -8.70 -8.39 11.92
CA LYS A 111 -9.10 -9.74 12.36
C LYS A 111 -10.38 -9.73 13.20
N ALA A 112 -10.50 -8.74 14.08
CA ALA A 112 -11.69 -8.53 14.90
C ALA A 112 -12.87 -7.93 14.12
N LYS A 113 -12.63 -7.43 12.89
CA LYS A 113 -13.59 -6.72 12.05
C LYS A 113 -14.22 -5.51 12.74
N GLU A 114 -13.45 -4.85 13.59
CA GLU A 114 -13.87 -3.69 14.38
C GLU A 114 -13.81 -2.42 13.53
N VAL A 115 -14.89 -2.14 12.78
CA VAL A 115 -14.95 -1.09 11.75
C VAL A 115 -14.41 0.27 12.23
N GLN A 116 -14.85 0.74 13.39
CA GLN A 116 -14.44 2.04 13.91
C GLN A 116 -12.95 2.05 14.25
N GLN A 117 -12.48 1.02 14.96
CA GLN A 117 -11.08 0.89 15.34
C GLN A 117 -10.18 0.76 14.12
N THR A 118 -10.59 -0.05 13.14
CA THR A 118 -9.89 -0.20 11.86
C THR A 118 -9.74 1.14 11.15
N ASN A 119 -10.81 1.92 11.03
CA ASN A 119 -10.76 3.25 10.40
C ASN A 119 -9.77 4.18 11.13
N ASP A 120 -9.84 4.24 12.46
CA ASP A 120 -8.97 5.11 13.26
C ASP A 120 -7.49 4.71 13.14
N VAL A 121 -7.20 3.41 13.14
CA VAL A 121 -5.82 2.92 12.96
C VAL A 121 -5.35 3.16 11.53
N LEU A 122 -6.20 2.92 10.52
CA LEU A 122 -5.88 3.13 9.11
C LEU A 122 -5.50 4.60 8.83
N GLN A 123 -6.19 5.56 9.45
CA GLN A 123 -5.81 6.98 9.38
C GLN A 123 -4.40 7.22 9.92
N ARG A 124 -4.06 6.64 11.09
CA ARG A 124 -2.71 6.77 11.67
C ARG A 124 -1.65 6.12 10.80
N VAL A 125 -1.90 4.93 10.25
CA VAL A 125 -0.99 4.28 9.28
C VAL A 125 -0.71 5.19 8.09
N ASN A 126 -1.75 5.78 7.48
CA ASN A 126 -1.57 6.71 6.36
C ASN A 126 -0.74 7.96 6.74
N LEU A 127 -0.92 8.49 7.95
CA LEU A 127 -0.08 9.59 8.46
C LEU A 127 1.39 9.17 8.61
N ARG A 128 1.67 7.95 9.07
CA ARG A 128 3.04 7.43 9.18
C ARG A 128 3.70 7.21 7.82
N VAL A 129 2.97 6.63 6.86
CA VAL A 129 3.47 6.50 5.49
C VAL A 129 3.75 7.86 4.86
N ARG A 130 2.96 8.89 5.20
CA ARG A 130 3.21 10.27 4.76
C ARG A 130 4.46 10.88 5.40
N ALA A 131 4.75 10.59 6.66
CA ALA A 131 5.96 11.08 7.34
C ALA A 131 7.26 10.52 6.73
N LEU A 132 7.19 9.39 6.03
CA LEU A 132 8.30 8.77 5.31
C LEU A 132 8.52 9.35 3.89
N ARG A 133 7.86 10.43 3.48
CA ARG A 133 8.05 10.98 2.12
C ARG A 133 9.43 11.66 1.99
N LEU A 134 10.03 11.48 0.81
CA LEU A 134 11.32 12.05 0.38
C LEU A 134 11.29 13.55 0.08
N GLU A 135 10.11 14.18 0.08
CA GLU A 135 9.87 15.54 -0.44
C GLU A 135 8.91 16.29 0.48
N ASP A 136 9.11 17.61 0.55
CA ASP A 136 8.04 18.62 0.57
C ASP A 136 7.93 19.25 -0.82
#